data_AF-A0A090SZL0-F1
#
_entry.id   AF-A0A090SZL0-F1
#
_cell.length_a   1.000
_cell.length_b   1.000
_cell.length_c   1.000
_cell.angle_alpha   90.00
_cell.angle_beta   90.00
_cell.angle_gamma   90.00
#
_symmetry.space_group_name_H-M   'P 1'
#
loop_
_entity.id
_entity.type
_entity.pdbx_description
1 polymer ?
#
loop_
_entity_poly.entity_id
_entity_poly.type
_entity_poly.pdbx_seq_one_letter_code
_entity_poly.pdbx_strand_id
1 'polypeptide(L)'
;METIHTLTDLLVNSGCQYHIYDISRRVQLIDNDQFAAVERASQPYPYPIQRQAQFAIAYWNEEKQPWIWFLKFQLDERGLLSQGDVGQFLKYVLEAMGTRLGKEMSEEQQQKLSNNPFTFKPTDDKLAVFHSLLRAELDLTTSQYYQHARDYFCGDLGWDNWQTVGLQGITDMAARLGQEENGRLIRTSLRHLASEPRYAYLGLLSMWRCQKSSPQACANLLNLNVSPMIRICSY
;
A
#
# COMPACT_ATOMS: atom_id res chain seq x y z
N MET A 1 15.48 -23.31 19.79
CA MET A 1 14.60 -22.96 18.66
C MET A 1 13.61 -21.95 19.20
N GLU A 2 13.73 -20.69 18.80
CA GLU A 2 12.76 -19.67 19.19
C GLU A 2 11.40 -20.03 18.58
N THR A 3 10.37 -20.06 19.43
CA THR A 3 9.03 -20.43 19.02
C THR A 3 8.42 -19.23 18.27
N ILE A 4 8.17 -19.39 16.98
CA ILE A 4 7.56 -18.35 16.14
C ILE A 4 6.08 -18.23 16.52
N HIS A 5 5.71 -17.10 17.12
CA HIS A 5 4.35 -16.85 17.59
C HIS A 5 3.64 -15.72 16.82
N THR A 6 4.39 -14.84 16.16
CA THR A 6 3.87 -13.70 15.39
C THR A 6 4.43 -13.65 13.97
N LEU A 7 3.77 -12.88 13.09
CA LEU A 7 4.27 -12.59 11.75
C LEU A 7 5.57 -11.78 11.82
N THR A 8 5.64 -10.83 12.77
CA THR A 8 6.88 -10.09 13.06
C THR A 8 8.03 -11.04 13.37
N ASP A 9 7.84 -12.01 14.27
CA ASP A 9 8.89 -12.98 14.61
C ASP A 9 9.32 -13.81 13.39
N LEU A 10 8.37 -14.23 12.55
CA LEU A 10 8.66 -14.99 11.34
C LEU A 10 9.54 -14.19 10.36
N LEU A 11 9.21 -12.92 10.13
CA LEU A 11 9.93 -12.04 9.20
C LEU A 11 11.33 -11.70 9.72
N VAL A 12 11.43 -11.35 11.01
CA VAL A 12 12.71 -11.05 11.68
C VAL A 12 13.62 -12.27 11.70
N ASN A 13 13.10 -13.44 12.07
CA ASN A 13 13.90 -14.68 12.14
C ASN A 13 14.35 -15.16 10.76
N SER A 14 13.64 -14.76 9.69
CA SER A 14 14.03 -15.05 8.32
C SER A 14 15.10 -14.11 7.77
N GLY A 15 15.48 -13.07 8.52
CA GLY A 15 16.45 -12.05 8.08
C GLY A 15 15.91 -11.14 6.98
N CYS A 16 14.59 -11.06 6.82
CA CYS A 16 13.96 -10.22 5.79
C CYS A 16 13.76 -8.79 6.32
N GLN A 17 13.95 -7.81 5.44
CA GLN A 17 13.40 -6.48 5.66
C GLN A 17 11.93 -6.49 5.29
N TYR A 18 11.10 -5.74 6.01
CA TYR A 18 9.66 -5.70 5.74
C TYR A 18 9.01 -4.37 6.10
N HIS A 19 7.90 -4.07 5.45
CA HIS A 19 7.00 -2.96 5.72
C HIS A 19 5.56 -3.46 5.79
N ILE A 20 4.81 -2.91 6.73
CA ILE A 20 3.39 -3.22 6.91
C ILE A 20 2.57 -2.04 6.43
N TYR A 21 1.54 -2.31 5.64
CA TYR A 21 0.62 -1.29 5.16
C TYR A 21 -0.81 -1.65 5.54
N ASP A 22 -1.56 -0.74 6.16
CA ASP A 22 -3.02 -0.87 6.21
C ASP A 22 -3.57 -0.77 4.78
N ILE A 23 -4.54 -1.62 4.46
CA ILE A 23 -5.29 -1.59 3.19
C ILE A 23 -6.81 -1.63 3.47
N SER A 24 -7.23 -1.50 4.73
CA SER A 24 -8.63 -1.54 5.15
C SER A 24 -9.43 -0.39 4.54
N ARG A 25 -9.09 0.86 4.89
CA ARG A 25 -9.78 2.05 4.37
C ARG A 25 -8.92 2.78 3.35
N ARG A 26 -7.63 2.95 3.65
CA ARG A 26 -6.66 3.62 2.81
C ARG A 26 -5.35 2.85 2.84
N VAL A 27 -4.54 3.01 1.81
CA VAL A 27 -3.18 2.46 1.80
C VAL A 27 -2.27 3.39 2.58
N GLN A 28 -1.72 2.93 3.70
CA GLN A 28 -0.83 3.73 4.56
C GLN A 28 0.10 2.82 5.35
N LEU A 29 1.32 3.30 5.63
CA LEU A 29 2.27 2.54 6.45
C LEU A 29 1.76 2.40 7.89
N ILE A 30 1.91 1.20 8.44
CA ILE A 30 1.82 0.94 9.88
C ILE A 30 3.25 0.78 10.37
N ASP A 31 3.60 1.51 11.42
CA ASP A 31 4.90 1.37 12.06
C ASP A 31 5.12 -0.07 12.57
N ASN A 32 6.33 -0.61 12.39
CA ASN A 32 6.59 -2.02 12.71
C ASN A 32 6.44 -2.31 14.21
N ASP A 33 6.80 -1.38 15.10
CA ASP A 33 6.61 -1.53 16.55
C ASP A 33 5.12 -1.45 16.91
N GLN A 34 4.38 -0.56 16.22
CA GLN A 34 2.92 -0.49 16.35
C GLN A 34 2.28 -1.82 15.94
N PHE A 35 2.65 -2.38 14.79
CA PHE A 35 2.12 -3.65 14.33
C PHE A 35 2.48 -4.81 15.29
N ALA A 36 3.72 -4.87 15.76
CA ALA A 36 4.14 -5.88 16.73
C ALA A 36 3.34 -5.83 18.04
N ALA A 37 2.97 -4.63 18.52
CA ALA A 37 2.10 -4.47 19.68
C ALA A 37 0.65 -4.91 19.41
N VAL A 38 0.15 -4.75 18.17
CA VAL A 38 -1.15 -5.30 17.75
C VAL A 38 -1.12 -6.83 17.75
N GLU A 39 -0.06 -7.42 17.20
CA GLU A 39 0.10 -8.88 17.17
C GLU A 39 0.15 -9.49 18.57
N ARG A 40 0.75 -8.79 19.54
CA ARG A 40 0.77 -9.23 20.95
C ARG A 40 -0.53 -8.94 21.72
N ALA A 41 -1.60 -8.55 21.03
CA ALA A 41 -2.87 -8.13 21.61
C ALA A 41 -2.73 -7.05 22.71
N SER A 42 -1.64 -6.27 22.66
CA SER A 42 -1.35 -5.21 23.62
C SER A 42 -2.06 -3.90 23.27
N GLN A 43 -2.44 -3.73 22.00
CA GLN A 43 -3.27 -2.64 21.52
C GLN A 43 -4.22 -3.10 20.41
N PRO A 44 -5.37 -2.42 20.21
CA PRO A 44 -6.27 -2.70 19.11
C PRO A 44 -5.65 -2.36 17.75
N TYR A 45 -6.13 -3.02 16.69
CA TYR A 45 -5.75 -2.68 15.33
C TYR A 45 -6.17 -1.23 15.02
N PRO A 46 -5.28 -0.38 14.46
CA PRO A 46 -5.51 1.06 14.36
C PRO A 46 -6.62 1.45 13.36
N TYR A 47 -6.86 0.64 12.33
CA TYR A 47 -7.73 1.02 11.20
C TYR A 47 -8.79 -0.05 10.86
N PRO A 48 -9.63 -0.48 11.82
CA PRO A 48 -10.55 -1.59 11.61
C PRO A 48 -11.65 -1.25 10.60
N ILE A 49 -12.02 -2.25 9.79
CA ILE A 49 -13.17 -2.18 8.88
C ILE A 49 -14.04 -3.43 9.06
N GLN A 50 -15.32 -3.25 9.39
CA GLN A 50 -16.28 -4.36 9.57
C GLN A 50 -15.75 -5.49 10.50
N ARG A 51 -15.12 -5.12 11.63
CA ARG A 51 -14.45 -6.05 12.56
C ARG A 51 -13.34 -6.90 11.92
N GLN A 52 -12.68 -6.38 10.89
CA GLN A 52 -11.54 -7.00 10.24
C GLN A 52 -10.36 -6.03 10.18
N ALA A 53 -9.16 -6.59 10.29
CA ALA A 53 -7.92 -5.95 9.90
C ALA A 53 -7.60 -6.41 8.47
N GLN A 54 -7.36 -5.49 7.55
CA GLN A 54 -6.87 -5.78 6.21
C GLN A 54 -5.57 -5.03 5.98
N PHE A 55 -4.48 -5.75 5.77
CA PHE A 55 -3.16 -5.17 5.61
C PHE A 55 -2.33 -5.92 4.57
N ALA A 56 -1.31 -5.26 4.06
CA ALA A 56 -0.26 -5.88 3.28
C ALA A 56 1.03 -5.96 4.10
N ILE A 57 1.74 -7.08 3.91
CA ILE A 57 3.13 -7.24 4.32
C ILE A 57 3.95 -7.27 3.04
N ALA A 58 4.79 -6.26 2.84
CA ALA A 58 5.84 -6.29 1.83
C ALA A 58 7.14 -6.67 2.51
N TYR A 59 7.83 -7.71 2.04
CA TYR A 59 9.12 -8.13 2.59
C TYR A 59 10.10 -8.47 1.48
N TRP A 60 11.39 -8.23 1.69
CA TRP A 60 12.44 -8.43 0.70
C TRP A 60 13.75 -8.86 1.35
N ASN A 61 14.63 -9.42 0.53
CA ASN A 61 16.02 -9.70 0.83
C ASN A 61 16.93 -8.58 0.26
N GLU A 62 18.25 -8.77 0.29
CA GLU A 62 19.24 -7.79 -0.19
C GLU A 62 19.04 -7.39 -1.67
N GLU A 63 18.40 -8.22 -2.49
CA GLU A 63 18.14 -7.97 -3.91
C GLU A 63 16.97 -7.02 -4.17
N LYS A 64 16.31 -6.51 -3.11
CA LYS A 64 15.16 -5.58 -3.16
C LYS A 64 14.02 -6.05 -4.07
N GLN A 65 13.82 -7.35 -4.24
CA GLN A 65 12.61 -7.87 -4.88
C GLN A 65 11.56 -8.14 -3.81
N PRO A 66 10.53 -7.28 -3.65
CA PRO A 66 9.57 -7.45 -2.58
C PRO A 66 8.54 -8.52 -2.90
N TRP A 67 8.43 -9.49 -2.01
CA TRP A 67 7.27 -10.35 -1.89
C TRP A 67 6.18 -9.64 -1.11
N ILE A 68 4.93 -9.86 -1.51
CA ILE A 68 3.78 -9.16 -0.95
C ILE A 68 2.74 -10.18 -0.52
N TRP A 69 2.27 -10.05 0.72
CA TRP A 69 1.10 -10.75 1.21
C TRP A 69 0.00 -9.76 1.52
N PHE A 70 -1.20 -9.99 0.98
CA PHE A 70 -2.41 -9.27 1.33
C PHE A 70 -3.23 -10.12 2.29
N LEU A 71 -3.28 -9.71 3.56
CA LEU A 71 -3.85 -10.49 4.66
C LEU A 71 -5.08 -9.81 5.25
N LYS A 72 -6.07 -10.64 5.60
CA LYS A 72 -7.25 -10.26 6.34
C LYS A 72 -7.42 -11.16 7.55
N PHE A 73 -7.67 -10.56 8.71
CA PHE A 73 -7.90 -11.27 9.96
C PHE A 73 -9.13 -10.70 10.66
N GLN A 74 -9.87 -11.56 11.35
CA GLN A 74 -10.98 -11.08 12.18
C GLN A 74 -10.42 -10.37 13.43
N LEU A 75 -11.17 -9.37 13.87
CA LEU A 75 -10.95 -8.65 15.11
C LEU A 75 -12.01 -9.05 16.12
N ASP A 76 -11.61 -9.13 17.39
CA ASP A 76 -12.55 -9.33 18.49
C ASP A 76 -13.35 -8.06 18.80
N GLU A 77 -14.22 -8.14 19.81
CA GLU A 77 -15.06 -7.00 20.23
C GLU A 77 -14.25 -5.81 20.77
N ARG A 78 -13.00 -6.05 21.20
CA ARG A 78 -12.05 -5.04 21.68
C ARG A 78 -11.18 -4.49 20.54
N GLY A 79 -11.37 -4.98 19.31
CA GLY A 79 -10.56 -4.61 18.15
C GLY A 79 -9.18 -5.26 18.12
N LEU A 80 -8.95 -6.29 18.94
CA LEU A 80 -7.70 -7.05 18.98
C LEU A 80 -7.68 -8.10 17.88
N LEU A 81 -6.49 -8.38 17.36
CA LEU A 81 -6.27 -9.36 16.32
C LEU A 81 -6.54 -10.79 16.84
N SER A 82 -7.29 -11.59 16.09
CA SER A 82 -7.52 -13.00 16.42
C SER A 82 -6.19 -13.78 16.42
N GLN A 83 -5.71 -14.12 17.61
CA GLN A 83 -4.48 -14.91 17.78
C GLN A 83 -4.61 -16.30 17.16
N GLY A 84 -5.82 -16.85 17.14
CA GLY A 84 -6.11 -18.12 16.47
C GLY A 84 -5.90 -18.03 14.96
N ASP A 85 -6.39 -16.97 14.33
CA ASP A 85 -6.25 -16.76 12.88
C ASP A 85 -4.78 -16.57 12.50
N VAL A 86 -4.04 -15.76 13.27
CA VAL A 86 -2.60 -15.53 13.06
C VAL A 86 -1.83 -16.84 13.21
N GLY A 87 -2.10 -17.60 14.28
CA GLY A 87 -1.45 -18.89 14.51
C GLY A 87 -1.76 -19.91 13.41
N GLN A 88 -2.99 -19.94 12.88
CA GLN A 88 -3.34 -20.82 11.78
C GLN A 88 -2.66 -20.40 10.47
N PHE A 89 -2.58 -19.10 10.18
CA PHE A 89 -1.82 -18.60 9.04
C PHE A 89 -0.33 -18.92 9.16
N LEU A 90 0.28 -18.74 10.34
CA LEU A 90 1.68 -19.11 10.58
C LEU A 90 1.93 -20.59 10.31
N LYS A 91 1.02 -21.49 10.71
CA LYS A 91 1.11 -22.91 10.37
C LYS A 91 1.10 -23.14 8.86
N TYR A 92 0.18 -22.50 8.13
CA TYR A 92 0.15 -22.59 6.66
C TYR A 92 1.47 -22.12 6.02
N VAL A 93 2.04 -21.00 6.50
CA VAL A 93 3.30 -20.49 5.97
C VAL A 93 4.45 -21.46 6.28
N LEU A 94 4.54 -21.94 7.52
CA LEU A 94 5.58 -22.89 7.93
C LEU A 94 5.48 -24.23 7.20
N GLU A 95 4.28 -24.71 6.90
CA GLU A 95 4.04 -25.92 6.11
C GLU A 95 4.40 -25.72 4.63
N ALA A 96 4.13 -24.55 4.05
CA ALA A 96 4.39 -24.25 2.64
C ALA A 96 5.85 -23.88 2.35
N MET A 97 6.51 -23.18 3.29
CA MET A 97 7.82 -22.55 3.08
C MET A 97 8.92 -23.03 4.04
N GLY A 98 8.57 -23.75 5.10
CA GLY A 98 9.49 -24.02 6.20
C GLY A 98 9.83 -22.75 7.00
N THR A 99 10.96 -22.75 7.70
CA THR A 99 11.38 -21.66 8.59
C THR A 99 12.25 -20.59 7.92
N ARG A 100 12.45 -20.63 6.59
CA ARG A 100 13.35 -19.70 5.88
C ARG A 100 12.64 -19.05 4.68
N LEU A 101 12.15 -17.82 4.87
CA LEU A 101 11.51 -17.02 3.82
C LEU A 101 12.48 -16.46 2.75
N GLY A 102 13.80 -16.54 2.98
CA GLY A 102 14.81 -15.86 2.14
C GLY A 102 15.32 -16.63 0.91
N LYS A 103 14.73 -17.76 0.53
CA LYS A 103 15.05 -18.46 -0.74
C LYS A 103 14.03 -18.09 -1.80
N GLU A 104 14.46 -18.07 -3.06
CA GLU A 104 13.56 -17.94 -4.22
C GLU A 104 12.37 -18.89 -4.05
N MET A 105 11.17 -18.31 -3.96
CA MET A 105 9.94 -19.08 -3.84
C MET A 105 9.60 -19.71 -5.19
N SER A 106 9.32 -21.01 -5.22
CA SER A 106 8.78 -21.63 -6.42
C SER A 106 7.35 -21.16 -6.70
N GLU A 107 6.92 -21.20 -7.95
CA GLU A 107 5.53 -20.87 -8.34
C GLU A 107 4.49 -21.72 -7.57
N GLU A 108 4.81 -22.98 -7.28
CA GLU A 108 3.96 -23.87 -6.48
C GLU A 108 3.81 -23.39 -5.03
N GLN A 109 4.89 -22.88 -4.43
CA GLN A 109 4.84 -22.31 -3.08
C GLN A 109 4.02 -21.03 -3.06
N GLN A 110 4.17 -20.18 -4.08
CA GLN A 110 3.39 -18.96 -4.24
C GLN A 110 1.88 -19.25 -4.39
N GLN A 111 1.53 -20.27 -5.16
CA GLN A 111 0.13 -20.69 -5.34
C GLN A 111 -0.48 -21.26 -4.05
N LYS A 112 0.25 -22.09 -3.30
CA LYS A 112 -0.21 -22.60 -2.00
C LYS A 112 -0.48 -21.49 -1.01
N LEU A 113 0.41 -20.49 -0.96
CA LEU A 113 0.22 -19.30 -0.13
C LEU A 113 -0.94 -18.43 -0.61
N SER A 114 -1.21 -18.36 -1.90
CA SER A 114 -2.32 -17.56 -2.43
C SER A 114 -3.69 -18.22 -2.22
N ASN A 115 -3.73 -19.54 -1.98
CA ASN A 115 -4.94 -20.32 -1.77
C ASN A 115 -5.22 -20.56 -0.28
N ASN A 116 -5.20 -19.51 0.54
CA ASN A 116 -5.53 -19.61 1.96
C ASN A 116 -6.67 -18.64 2.37
N PRO A 117 -7.45 -18.96 3.42
CA PRO A 117 -8.62 -18.17 3.80
C PRO A 117 -8.30 -16.76 4.33
N PHE A 118 -7.05 -16.54 4.72
CA PHE A 118 -6.56 -15.27 5.28
C PHE A 118 -6.03 -14.33 4.18
N THR A 119 -5.79 -14.82 2.98
CA THR A 119 -5.42 -13.98 1.84
C THR A 119 -6.64 -13.39 1.16
N PHE A 120 -6.46 -12.20 0.61
CA PHE A 120 -7.48 -11.56 -0.22
C PHE A 120 -6.84 -10.74 -1.33
N LYS A 121 -7.60 -10.47 -2.39
CA LYS A 121 -7.21 -9.52 -3.43
C LYS A 121 -7.85 -8.17 -3.09
N PRO A 122 -7.06 -7.10 -2.81
CA PRO A 122 -7.60 -5.76 -2.71
C PRO A 122 -8.22 -5.28 -4.03
N THR A 123 -9.00 -4.21 -3.98
CA THR A 123 -9.52 -3.58 -5.20
C THR A 123 -8.37 -3.06 -6.07
N ASP A 124 -8.58 -2.99 -7.38
CA ASP A 124 -7.54 -2.56 -8.33
C ASP A 124 -6.99 -1.16 -8.00
N ASP A 125 -7.84 -0.26 -7.50
CA ASP A 125 -7.42 1.06 -7.02
C ASP A 125 -6.42 0.99 -5.86
N LYS A 126 -6.71 0.16 -4.85
CA LYS A 126 -5.83 0.00 -3.69
C LYS A 126 -4.54 -0.71 -4.08
N LEU A 127 -4.62 -1.68 -4.99
CA LEU A 127 -3.45 -2.37 -5.53
C LEU A 127 -2.53 -1.41 -6.26
N ALA A 128 -3.07 -0.56 -7.15
CA ALA A 128 -2.30 0.43 -7.88
C ALA A 128 -1.55 1.38 -6.93
N VAL A 129 -2.25 1.91 -5.92
CA VAL A 129 -1.64 2.78 -4.89
C VAL A 129 -0.55 2.07 -4.13
N PHE A 130 -0.84 0.87 -3.63
CA PHE A 130 0.11 0.08 -2.85
C PHE A 130 1.38 -0.19 -3.64
N HIS A 131 1.27 -0.66 -4.89
CA HIS A 131 2.45 -0.93 -5.71
C HIS A 131 3.24 0.32 -6.02
N SER A 132 2.58 1.44 -6.32
CA SER A 132 3.26 2.70 -6.59
C SER A 132 4.02 3.23 -5.37
N LEU A 133 3.41 3.15 -4.18
CA LEU A 133 4.04 3.53 -2.91
C LEU A 133 5.24 2.64 -2.59
N LEU A 134 5.05 1.33 -2.62
CA LEU A 134 6.11 0.36 -2.31
C LEU A 134 7.31 0.53 -3.27
N ARG A 135 7.04 0.68 -4.57
CA ARG A 135 8.11 0.90 -5.55
C ARG A 135 8.82 2.23 -5.35
N ALA A 136 8.10 3.29 -4.99
CA ALA A 136 8.71 4.59 -4.71
C ALA A 136 9.56 4.55 -3.43
N GLU A 137 9.11 3.83 -2.41
CA GLU A 137 9.81 3.69 -1.12
C GLU A 137 11.09 2.85 -1.22
N LEU A 138 11.05 1.78 -2.03
CA LEU A 138 12.20 0.90 -2.27
C LEU A 138 13.17 1.41 -3.35
N ASP A 139 12.86 2.55 -3.97
CA ASP A 139 13.58 3.12 -5.11
C ASP A 139 13.66 2.13 -6.30
N LEU A 140 12.54 1.46 -6.57
CA LEU A 140 12.37 0.56 -7.71
C LEU A 140 11.90 1.35 -8.94
N THR A 141 12.18 0.78 -10.12
CA THR A 141 11.71 1.31 -11.41
C THR A 141 10.20 1.53 -11.38
N THR A 142 9.68 2.48 -12.14
CA THR A 142 8.23 2.70 -12.23
C THR A 142 7.52 1.55 -12.96
N SER A 143 6.19 1.50 -12.93
CA SER A 143 5.46 0.60 -13.80
C SER A 143 5.60 1.00 -15.27
N GLN A 144 5.24 0.09 -16.17
CA GLN A 144 5.17 0.35 -17.61
C GLN A 144 4.20 1.47 -17.99
N TYR A 145 3.23 1.80 -17.12
CA TYR A 145 2.21 2.81 -17.37
C TYR A 145 2.65 4.23 -17.02
N TYR A 146 3.79 4.39 -16.34
CA TYR A 146 4.26 5.67 -15.84
C TYR A 146 4.54 6.67 -16.97
N GLN A 147 5.25 6.25 -18.01
CA GLN A 147 5.61 7.16 -19.11
C GLN A 147 4.36 7.68 -19.82
N HIS A 148 3.41 6.79 -20.12
CA HIS A 148 2.15 7.17 -20.77
C HIS A 148 1.35 8.17 -19.91
N ALA A 149 1.31 7.97 -18.59
CA ALA A 149 0.69 8.94 -17.69
C ALA A 149 1.42 10.28 -17.74
N ARG A 150 2.77 10.30 -17.69
CA ARG A 150 3.52 11.55 -17.79
C ARG A 150 3.23 12.31 -19.07
N ASP A 151 3.24 11.64 -20.22
CA ASP A 151 2.97 12.25 -21.52
C ASP A 151 1.57 12.89 -21.55
N TYR A 152 0.58 12.23 -20.93
CA TYR A 152 -0.77 12.80 -20.75
C TYR A 152 -0.75 14.05 -19.85
N PHE A 153 -0.08 13.98 -18.70
CA PHE A 153 0.01 15.09 -17.74
C PHE A 153 0.87 16.27 -18.26
N CYS A 154 1.73 16.05 -19.24
CA CYS A 154 2.42 17.09 -20.03
C CYS A 154 1.50 17.77 -21.05
N GLY A 155 0.41 17.11 -21.44
CA GLY A 155 -0.52 17.58 -22.48
C GLY A 155 -0.21 17.04 -23.88
N ASP A 156 0.83 16.21 -24.05
CA ASP A 156 1.28 15.70 -25.34
C ASP A 156 0.26 14.75 -25.99
N LEU A 157 -0.53 14.07 -25.16
CA LEU A 157 -1.60 13.17 -25.62
C LEU A 157 -2.96 13.87 -25.80
N GLY A 158 -3.08 15.15 -25.43
CA GLY A 158 -4.36 15.88 -25.40
C GLY A 158 -5.23 15.53 -24.18
N TRP A 159 -5.85 16.56 -23.60
CA TRP A 159 -6.55 16.45 -22.30
C TRP A 159 -7.79 15.56 -22.31
N ASP A 160 -8.42 15.40 -23.48
CA ASP A 160 -9.63 14.61 -23.66
C ASP A 160 -9.38 13.10 -23.65
N ASN A 161 -8.13 12.65 -23.86
CA ASN A 161 -7.74 11.24 -23.97
C ASN A 161 -7.44 10.58 -22.61
N TRP A 162 -8.10 11.02 -21.54
CA TRP A 162 -7.81 10.53 -20.18
C TRP A 162 -8.17 9.06 -19.98
N GLN A 163 -9.10 8.52 -20.77
CA GLN A 163 -9.56 7.13 -20.69
C GLN A 163 -8.46 6.13 -21.10
N THR A 164 -7.44 6.58 -21.84
CA THR A 164 -6.30 5.73 -22.21
C THR A 164 -5.27 5.62 -21.10
N VAL A 165 -5.35 6.49 -20.09
CA VAL A 165 -4.36 6.57 -19.01
C VAL A 165 -4.71 5.58 -17.91
N GLY A 166 -3.86 4.56 -17.75
CA GLY A 166 -4.01 3.56 -16.71
C GLY A 166 -3.82 4.14 -15.31
N LEU A 167 -4.67 3.74 -14.35
CA LEU A 167 -4.64 4.21 -12.97
C LEU A 167 -3.27 4.04 -12.31
N GLN A 168 -2.58 2.93 -12.57
CA GLN A 168 -1.25 2.66 -12.02
C GLN A 168 -0.19 3.69 -12.45
N GLY A 169 -0.29 4.22 -13.67
CA GLY A 169 0.61 5.28 -14.12
C GLY A 169 0.38 6.59 -13.36
N ILE A 170 -0.89 6.91 -13.09
CA ILE A 170 -1.29 8.09 -12.30
C ILE A 170 -0.80 7.94 -10.85
N THR A 171 -0.96 6.76 -10.24
CA THR A 171 -0.49 6.50 -8.88
C THR A 171 1.04 6.50 -8.80
N ASP A 172 1.77 6.06 -9.83
CA ASP A 172 3.23 6.13 -9.86
C ASP A 172 3.75 7.57 -9.86
N MET A 173 3.13 8.45 -10.65
CA MET A 173 3.43 9.89 -10.63
C MET A 173 3.10 10.51 -9.27
N ALA A 174 1.96 10.14 -8.68
CA ALA A 174 1.54 10.64 -7.37
C ALA A 174 2.41 10.11 -6.21
N ALA A 175 2.96 8.90 -6.30
CA ALA A 175 3.89 8.38 -5.31
C ALA A 175 5.25 9.10 -5.38
N ARG A 176 5.59 9.67 -6.54
CA ARG A 176 6.88 10.34 -6.84
C ARG A 176 6.71 11.83 -7.11
N LEU A 177 5.83 12.53 -6.37
CA LEU A 177 5.58 13.97 -6.58
C LEU A 177 6.83 14.85 -6.49
N GLY A 178 7.78 14.47 -5.63
CA GLY A 178 9.04 15.19 -5.45
C GLY A 178 10.12 14.86 -6.50
N GLN A 179 9.85 13.96 -7.45
CA GLN A 179 10.80 13.54 -8.48
C GLN A 179 10.34 14.01 -9.87
N GLU A 180 11.30 14.15 -10.79
CA GLU A 180 11.06 14.34 -12.24
C GLU A 180 10.01 15.40 -12.62
N GLU A 181 9.90 16.48 -11.83
CA GLU A 181 8.90 17.54 -12.03
C GLU A 181 7.44 17.07 -11.93
N ASN A 182 7.16 15.87 -11.42
CA ASN A 182 5.82 15.29 -11.35
C ASN A 182 4.84 16.22 -10.63
N GLY A 183 5.23 16.79 -9.49
CA GLY A 183 4.42 17.77 -8.78
C GLY A 183 4.09 19.01 -9.62
N ARG A 184 5.03 19.51 -10.43
CA ARG A 184 4.80 20.65 -11.31
C ARG A 184 3.83 20.29 -12.44
N LEU A 185 4.08 19.17 -13.14
CA LEU A 185 3.27 18.68 -14.25
C LEU A 185 1.81 18.48 -13.84
N ILE A 186 1.60 17.80 -12.71
CA ILE A 186 0.25 17.56 -12.22
C ILE A 186 -0.43 18.88 -11.83
N ARG A 187 0.28 19.77 -11.12
CA ARG A 187 -0.29 21.07 -10.76
C ARG A 187 -0.70 21.88 -11.99
N THR A 188 0.08 21.86 -13.06
CA THR A 188 -0.26 22.56 -14.30
C THR A 188 -1.42 21.91 -15.04
N SER A 189 -1.49 20.57 -15.06
CA SER A 189 -2.56 19.86 -15.75
C SER A 189 -3.91 19.96 -15.05
N LEU A 190 -3.95 20.13 -13.72
CA LEU A 190 -5.19 20.17 -12.92
C LEU A 190 -6.28 21.11 -13.47
N ARG A 191 -5.88 22.20 -14.12
CA ARG A 191 -6.79 23.19 -14.73
C ARG A 191 -7.43 22.69 -16.03
N HIS A 192 -6.84 21.71 -16.67
CA HIS A 192 -7.22 21.16 -17.97
C HIS A 192 -7.90 19.78 -17.84
N LEU A 193 -7.64 19.05 -16.77
CA LEU A 193 -8.23 17.72 -16.54
C LEU A 193 -9.76 17.77 -16.44
N ALA A 194 -10.42 16.80 -17.07
CA ALA A 194 -11.82 16.47 -16.81
C ALA A 194 -12.06 16.11 -15.33
N SER A 195 -13.32 16.09 -14.89
CA SER A 195 -13.71 15.79 -13.51
C SER A 195 -13.17 14.45 -13.01
N GLU A 196 -13.21 13.43 -13.85
CA GLU A 196 -12.90 12.03 -13.55
C GLU A 196 -11.43 11.82 -13.19
N PRO A 197 -10.45 12.15 -14.05
CA PRO A 197 -9.03 12.06 -13.69
C PRO A 197 -8.66 12.98 -12.53
N ARG A 198 -9.37 14.10 -12.36
CA ARG A 198 -9.20 15.00 -11.21
C ARG A 198 -9.65 14.34 -9.90
N TYR A 199 -10.80 13.67 -9.88
CA TYR A 199 -11.28 12.96 -8.68
C TYR A 199 -10.41 11.75 -8.35
N ALA A 200 -10.00 10.98 -9.37
CA ALA A 200 -9.05 9.89 -9.18
C ALA A 200 -7.77 10.42 -8.52
N TYR A 201 -7.17 11.47 -9.09
CA TYR A 201 -5.96 12.07 -8.54
C TYR A 201 -6.13 12.65 -7.12
N LEU A 202 -7.22 13.38 -6.84
CA LEU A 202 -7.48 13.95 -5.52
C LEU A 202 -7.75 12.88 -4.46
N GLY A 203 -8.45 11.80 -4.84
CA GLY A 203 -8.62 10.61 -4.00
C GLY A 203 -7.26 10.03 -3.61
N LEU A 204 -6.39 9.85 -4.60
CA LEU A 204 -5.02 9.34 -4.42
C LEU A 204 -4.15 10.23 -3.52
N LEU A 205 -4.19 11.55 -3.70
CA LEU A 205 -3.50 12.51 -2.84
C LEU A 205 -3.98 12.49 -1.39
N SER A 206 -5.30 12.32 -1.19
CA SER A 206 -5.88 12.22 0.16
C SER A 206 -5.41 10.97 0.90
N MET A 207 -5.01 9.94 0.16
CA MET A 207 -4.38 8.72 0.68
C MET A 207 -2.88 8.93 0.92
N TRP A 208 -2.19 9.67 0.05
CA TRP A 208 -0.74 9.95 0.14
C TRP A 208 -0.34 10.90 1.29
N ARG A 209 -1.21 11.84 1.65
CA ARG A 209 -0.96 12.93 2.64
C ARG A 209 -0.48 12.51 4.03
N CYS A 210 -0.52 11.23 4.38
CA CYS A 210 -0.21 10.75 5.72
C CYS A 210 1.24 10.21 5.88
N GLN A 211 1.97 9.96 4.79
CA GLN A 211 3.08 8.99 4.87
C GLN A 211 4.49 9.57 4.99
N LYS A 212 4.80 10.80 4.50
CA LYS A 212 6.19 11.33 4.59
C LYS A 212 6.39 12.82 4.91
N SER A 213 5.36 13.63 5.11
CA SER A 213 5.50 15.02 5.58
C SER A 213 4.15 15.55 6.02
N SER A 214 4.14 16.54 6.92
CA SER A 214 2.90 17.11 7.48
C SER A 214 1.88 17.44 6.37
N PRO A 215 0.56 17.33 6.64
CA PRO A 215 -0.49 17.72 5.71
C PRO A 215 -0.29 19.13 5.10
N GLN A 216 0.41 20.02 5.81
CA GLN A 216 0.86 21.34 5.35
C GLN A 216 1.84 21.27 4.17
N ALA A 217 2.85 20.39 4.15
CA ALA A 217 3.81 20.29 3.05
C ALA A 217 3.12 19.86 1.74
N CYS A 218 2.17 18.91 1.84
CA CYS A 218 1.33 18.51 0.70
C CYS A 218 0.35 19.61 0.26
N ALA A 219 -0.22 20.37 1.21
CA ALA A 219 -1.06 21.53 0.91
C ALA A 219 -0.26 22.62 0.18
N ASN A 220 0.96 22.88 0.62
CA ASN A 220 1.85 23.90 0.09
C ASN A 220 2.42 23.50 -1.30
N LEU A 221 2.70 22.22 -1.53
CA LEU A 221 3.14 21.71 -2.85
C LEU A 221 2.07 21.90 -3.93
N LEU A 222 0.80 21.75 -3.56
CA LEU A 222 -0.31 21.86 -4.50
C LEU A 222 -0.79 23.30 -4.71
N ASN A 223 -0.49 24.24 -3.80
CA ASN A 223 -0.97 25.62 -3.83
C ASN A 223 -2.48 25.73 -4.17
N LEU A 224 -3.24 24.70 -3.81
CA LEU A 224 -4.68 24.66 -3.99
C LEU A 224 -5.25 25.47 -2.85
N ASN A 225 -5.88 26.62 -3.16
CA ASN A 225 -6.90 27.18 -2.27
C ASN A 225 -7.93 26.06 -2.08
N VAL A 226 -7.83 25.35 -0.95
CA VAL A 226 -8.77 24.29 -0.59
C VAL A 226 -10.09 24.99 -0.30
N SER A 227 -10.88 25.21 -1.35
CA SER A 227 -12.28 25.58 -1.22
C SER A 227 -12.99 24.51 -0.37
N PRO A 228 -14.04 24.85 0.41
CA PRO A 228 -14.53 24.02 1.51
C PRO A 228 -15.10 22.64 1.11
N MET A 229 -15.15 22.30 -0.18
CA MET A 229 -15.69 21.03 -0.69
C MET A 229 -14.93 19.77 -0.26
N ILE A 230 -13.67 19.87 0.21
CA ILE A 230 -12.90 18.69 0.69
C ILE A 230 -13.20 18.38 2.18
N ARG A 231 -14.04 19.15 2.87
CA ARG A 231 -14.50 18.81 4.25
C ARG A 231 -15.47 17.62 4.31
N ILE A 232 -15.94 17.10 3.18
CA ILE A 232 -16.98 16.06 3.17
C ILE A 232 -16.44 14.64 3.43
N CYS A 233 -15.12 14.41 3.34
CA CYS A 233 -14.53 13.08 3.60
C CYS A 233 -13.84 12.95 4.97
N SER A 234 -14.26 13.75 5.96
CA SER A 234 -13.70 13.74 7.33
C SER A 234 -14.75 13.43 8.40
N TYR A 235 -15.74 12.60 8.08
CA TYR A 235 -16.62 11.95 9.05
C TYR A 235 -16.64 10.44 8.83
#